data_AF-A0A921JHD1-F1
#
_entry.id   AF-A0A921JHD1-F1
#
_cell.length_a   1.000
_cell.length_b   1.000
_cell.length_c   1.000
_cell.angle_alpha   90.00
_cell.angle_beta   90.00
_cell.angle_gamma   90.00
#
_symmetry.space_group_name_H-M   'P 1'
#
loop_
_entity.id
_entity.type
_entity.pdbx_description
1 polymer ?
#
loop_
_entity_poly.entity_id
_entity_poly.type
_entity_poly.pdbx_seq_one_letter_code
_entity_poly.pdbx_strand_id
1 'polypeptide(L)'
;MEAKNTKARITKSGRKWDKRVSRKFYGYLCRQIEIAASLCGEIREDAVRECVDFYIDSGLVICKINVSEKMVFTLLQPQIDKAIIRSLRARMAAVRRSEAKKAATEEESDTMAVDVVSADASTESLVKPDAATETAPDAEQTAIQTATSRGEKRARRREAAQARRLLKHRKRLERRNRDQSCVESDIP
;
A
#
# COMPACT_ATOMS: atom_id res chain seq x y z
N MET A 1 -29.09 -40.84 15.86
CA MET A 1 -27.91 -40.86 14.95
C MET A 1 -27.84 -39.51 14.27
N GLU A 2 -27.20 -38.52 14.89
CA GLU A 2 -26.99 -37.20 14.27
C GLU A 2 -25.54 -36.78 14.43
N ALA A 3 -24.79 -36.86 13.33
CA ALA A 3 -23.42 -36.38 13.25
C ALA A 3 -23.43 -34.88 12.91
N LYS A 4 -23.08 -34.03 13.88
CA LYS A 4 -22.89 -32.59 13.65
C LYS A 4 -21.53 -32.37 12.99
N ASN A 5 -21.56 -32.13 11.68
CA ASN A 5 -20.39 -31.80 10.85
C ASN A 5 -20.03 -30.31 11.02
N THR A 6 -19.15 -30.00 11.97
CA THR A 6 -18.57 -28.65 12.12
C THR A 6 -17.25 -28.55 11.36
N LYS A 7 -17.31 -28.29 10.05
CA LYS A 7 -16.15 -27.83 9.28
C LYS A 7 -15.82 -26.39 9.65
N ALA A 8 -15.03 -26.20 10.71
CA ALA A 8 -14.43 -24.91 11.01
C ALA A 8 -13.49 -24.49 9.86
N ARG A 9 -13.85 -23.43 9.13
CA ARG A 9 -12.93 -22.74 8.20
C ARG A 9 -11.80 -22.13 9.02
N ILE A 10 -10.68 -22.83 9.11
CA ILE A 10 -9.41 -22.27 9.63
C ILE A 10 -8.97 -21.17 8.68
N THR A 11 -9.31 -19.92 8.98
CA THR A 11 -8.73 -18.75 8.31
C THR A 11 -7.29 -18.62 8.78
N LYS A 12 -6.33 -19.00 7.92
CA LYS A 12 -4.88 -18.93 8.15
C LYS A 12 -4.33 -17.48 8.24
N SER A 13 -5.02 -16.56 8.91
CA SER A 13 -4.58 -15.15 9.06
C SER A 13 -3.83 -14.88 10.37
N GLY A 14 -3.47 -15.91 11.15
CA GLY A 14 -2.91 -15.73 12.49
C GLY A 14 -1.39 -15.60 12.60
N ARG A 15 -0.60 -15.99 11.59
CA ARG A 15 0.87 -15.88 11.67
C ARG A 15 1.36 -14.65 10.90
N LYS A 16 1.94 -13.69 11.63
CA LYS A 16 2.59 -12.50 11.07
C LYS A 16 3.67 -12.95 10.08
N TRP A 17 3.64 -12.38 8.88
CA TRP A 17 4.62 -12.73 7.85
C TRP A 17 5.91 -11.94 8.09
N ASP A 18 6.97 -12.63 8.46
CA ASP A 18 8.22 -11.99 8.89
C ASP A 18 9.34 -12.02 7.84
N LYS A 19 9.18 -12.79 6.75
CA LYS A 19 10.22 -12.90 5.73
C LYS A 19 10.51 -11.55 5.06
N ARG A 20 11.76 -11.38 4.58
CA ARG A 20 12.20 -10.14 3.91
C ARG A 20 11.49 -9.87 2.59
N VAL A 21 10.92 -10.88 1.94
CA VAL A 21 10.09 -10.75 0.72
C VAL A 21 8.58 -10.76 1.03
N SER A 22 7.73 -10.51 0.05
CA SER A 22 6.27 -10.64 0.21
C SER A 22 5.85 -12.11 0.18
N ARG A 23 4.81 -12.46 0.96
CA ARG A 23 4.17 -13.80 0.95
C ARG A 23 3.79 -14.27 -0.46
N LYS A 24 3.23 -13.36 -1.28
CA LYS A 24 2.83 -13.69 -2.66
C LYS A 24 4.04 -14.03 -3.55
N PHE A 25 5.15 -13.31 -3.38
CA PHE A 25 6.37 -13.58 -4.14
C PHE A 25 7.02 -14.89 -3.70
N TYR A 26 7.07 -15.16 -2.40
CA TYR A 26 7.57 -16.43 -1.89
C TYR A 26 6.77 -17.62 -2.43
N GLY A 27 5.43 -17.53 -2.45
CA GLY A 27 4.60 -18.57 -3.08
C GLY A 27 4.89 -18.77 -4.58
N TYR A 28 5.12 -17.69 -5.33
CA TYR A 28 5.56 -17.78 -6.73
C TYR A 28 6.92 -18.49 -6.85
N LEU A 29 7.85 -18.19 -5.96
CA LEU A 29 9.18 -18.79 -5.95
C LEU A 29 9.11 -20.30 -5.66
N CYS A 30 8.36 -20.72 -4.64
CA CYS A 30 8.14 -22.15 -4.35
C CYS A 30 7.62 -22.90 -5.58
N ARG A 31 6.65 -22.32 -6.28
CA ARG A 31 6.10 -22.91 -7.51
C ARG A 31 7.13 -23.01 -8.64
N GLN A 32 8.02 -22.02 -8.79
CA GLN A 32 9.09 -22.08 -9.80
C GLN A 32 10.08 -23.21 -9.51
N ILE A 33 10.42 -23.40 -8.23
CA ILE A 33 11.33 -24.48 -7.80
C ILE A 33 10.67 -25.84 -8.04
N GLU A 34 9.40 -25.99 -7.68
CA GLU A 34 8.59 -27.19 -7.93
C GLU A 34 8.54 -27.53 -9.43
N ILE A 35 8.29 -26.53 -10.29
CA ILE A 35 8.30 -26.73 -11.75
C ILE A 35 9.70 -27.14 -12.23
N ALA A 36 10.76 -26.49 -11.77
CA ALA A 36 12.13 -26.83 -12.17
C ALA A 36 12.50 -28.27 -11.76
N ALA A 37 12.14 -28.67 -10.54
CA ALA A 37 12.34 -30.04 -10.06
C ALA A 37 11.54 -31.08 -10.86
N SER A 38 10.31 -30.74 -11.27
CA SER A 38 9.50 -31.62 -12.14
C SER A 38 10.08 -31.81 -13.54
N LEU A 39 10.86 -30.84 -14.03
CA LEU A 39 11.47 -30.88 -15.36
C LEU A 39 12.88 -31.48 -15.35
N CYS A 40 13.58 -31.43 -14.23
CA CYS A 40 14.95 -31.91 -14.09
C CYS A 40 15.13 -32.69 -12.77
N GLY A 41 15.26 -34.01 -12.89
CA GLY A 41 15.38 -34.93 -11.74
C GLY A 41 16.66 -34.77 -10.90
N GLU A 42 17.64 -34.00 -11.37
CA GLU A 42 18.84 -33.66 -10.59
C GLU A 42 18.57 -32.57 -9.54
N ILE A 43 17.45 -31.85 -9.68
CA ILE A 43 17.09 -30.73 -8.82
C ILE A 43 16.22 -31.24 -7.68
N ARG A 44 16.76 -31.21 -6.46
CA ARG A 44 15.97 -31.48 -5.27
C ARG A 44 15.25 -30.22 -4.83
N GLU A 45 13.91 -30.25 -4.84
CA GLU A 45 13.08 -29.10 -4.43
C GLU A 45 13.48 -28.60 -3.04
N ASP A 46 13.57 -29.51 -2.07
CA ASP A 46 13.83 -29.17 -0.67
C ASP A 46 15.16 -28.45 -0.47
N ALA A 47 16.22 -28.91 -1.17
CA ALA A 47 17.55 -28.31 -1.08
C ALA A 47 17.58 -26.88 -1.64
N VAL A 48 16.91 -26.65 -2.77
CA VAL A 48 16.80 -25.31 -3.37
C VAL A 48 15.92 -24.41 -2.49
N ARG A 49 14.83 -24.92 -1.94
CA ARG A 49 13.96 -24.19 -0.99
C ARG A 49 14.75 -23.74 0.22
N GLU A 50 15.51 -24.63 0.85
CA GLU A 50 16.33 -24.33 2.03
C GLU A 50 17.38 -23.27 1.70
N CYS A 51 18.07 -23.41 0.57
CA CYS A 51 19.05 -22.42 0.13
C CYS A 51 18.42 -21.04 -0.09
N VAL A 52 17.22 -20.97 -0.69
CA VAL A 52 16.53 -19.69 -0.87
C VAL A 52 16.00 -19.14 0.44
N ASP A 53 15.47 -19.97 1.33
CA ASP A 53 15.02 -19.53 2.65
C ASP A 53 16.17 -18.92 3.44
N PHE A 54 17.32 -19.62 3.49
CA PHE A 54 18.52 -19.10 4.12
C PHE A 54 19.00 -17.80 3.47
N TYR A 55 18.98 -17.70 2.15
CA TYR A 55 19.37 -16.48 1.45
C TYR A 55 18.43 -15.31 1.73
N ILE A 56 17.12 -15.55 1.74
CA ILE A 56 16.13 -14.51 2.07
C ILE A 56 16.34 -14.02 3.49
N ASP A 57 16.65 -14.89 4.44
CA ASP A 57 16.73 -14.53 5.86
C ASP A 57 18.10 -13.92 6.23
N SER A 58 19.21 -14.53 5.77
CA SER A 58 20.58 -14.12 6.11
C SER A 58 21.28 -13.23 5.06
N GLY A 59 20.86 -13.31 3.79
CA GLY A 59 21.57 -12.70 2.66
C GLY A 59 22.81 -13.48 2.20
N LEU A 60 23.06 -14.67 2.78
CA LEU A 60 24.19 -15.53 2.45
C LEU A 60 23.74 -16.74 1.62
N VAL A 61 24.63 -17.29 0.79
CA VAL A 61 24.34 -18.44 -0.08
C VAL A 61 24.92 -19.71 0.54
N ILE A 62 24.11 -20.78 0.61
CA ILE A 62 24.60 -22.09 1.04
C ILE A 62 25.25 -22.80 -0.16
N CYS A 63 26.52 -23.21 -0.02
CA CYS A 63 27.26 -23.87 -1.09
C CYS A 63 27.05 -25.40 -1.17
N LYS A 64 26.17 -25.98 -0.35
CA LYS A 64 25.89 -27.43 -0.26
C LYS A 64 24.85 -27.91 -1.28
N ILE A 65 24.77 -27.25 -2.43
CA ILE A 65 23.81 -27.55 -3.50
C ILE A 65 24.54 -28.01 -4.76
N ASN A 66 23.90 -28.89 -5.53
CA ASN A 66 24.41 -29.42 -6.79
C ASN A 66 24.51 -28.32 -7.86
N VAL A 67 25.21 -28.59 -8.97
CA VAL A 67 25.41 -27.61 -10.06
C VAL A 67 24.06 -27.13 -10.64
N SER A 68 23.15 -28.06 -10.93
CA SER A 68 21.81 -27.76 -11.47
C SER A 68 20.96 -26.95 -10.48
N GLU A 69 21.01 -27.29 -9.19
CA GLU A 69 20.37 -26.54 -8.10
C GLU A 69 20.95 -25.11 -7.98
N LYS A 70 22.28 -24.98 -8.10
CA LYS A 70 22.99 -23.70 -8.09
C LYS A 70 22.62 -22.83 -9.28
N MET A 71 22.43 -23.41 -10.46
CA MET A 71 21.96 -22.69 -11.63
C MET A 71 20.57 -22.09 -11.39
N VAL A 72 19.62 -22.88 -10.87
CA VAL A 72 18.29 -22.38 -10.51
C VAL A 72 18.38 -21.25 -9.49
N PHE A 73 19.15 -21.43 -8.42
CA PHE A 73 19.35 -20.39 -7.42
C PHE A 73 19.92 -19.10 -8.04
N THR A 74 20.95 -19.22 -8.88
CA THR A 74 21.62 -18.09 -9.53
C THR A 74 20.66 -17.29 -10.42
N LEU A 75 19.74 -17.97 -11.12
CA LEU A 75 18.70 -17.33 -11.93
C LEU A 75 17.62 -16.64 -11.08
N LEU A 76 17.30 -17.20 -9.92
CA LEU A 76 16.31 -16.64 -8.99
C LEU A 76 16.85 -15.48 -8.16
N GLN A 77 18.15 -15.49 -7.82
CA GLN A 77 18.81 -14.49 -6.98
C GLN A 77 18.50 -13.04 -7.36
N PRO A 78 18.67 -12.58 -8.62
CA PRO A 78 18.35 -11.20 -8.98
C PRO A 78 16.86 -10.85 -8.83
N GLN A 79 15.96 -11.84 -8.93
CA GLN A 79 14.53 -11.63 -8.68
C GLN A 79 14.25 -11.50 -7.18
N ILE A 80 14.93 -12.30 -6.36
CA ILE A 80 14.84 -12.25 -4.90
C ILE A 80 15.32 -10.88 -4.40
N ASP A 81 16.46 -10.39 -4.88
CA ASP A 81 17.01 -9.08 -4.49
C ASP A 81 16.03 -7.93 -4.77
N LYS A 82 15.48 -7.89 -5.98
CA LYS A 82 14.45 -6.92 -6.37
C LYS A 82 13.21 -7.03 -5.47
N ALA A 83 12.81 -8.26 -5.15
CA ALA A 83 11.65 -8.49 -4.29
C ALA A 83 11.90 -8.04 -2.83
N ILE A 84 13.12 -8.22 -2.30
CA ILE A 84 13.53 -7.74 -0.98
C ILE A 84 13.44 -6.21 -0.93
N ILE A 85 14.04 -5.51 -1.91
CA ILE A 85 14.02 -4.04 -1.97
C ILE A 85 12.59 -3.52 -2.07
N ARG A 86 11.77 -4.12 -2.96
CA ARG A 86 10.37 -3.74 -3.12
C ARG A 86 9.58 -3.92 -1.82
N SER A 87 9.77 -5.07 -1.16
CA SER A 87 9.11 -5.40 0.11
C SER A 87 9.52 -4.42 1.22
N LEU A 88 10.82 -4.11 1.33
CA LEU A 88 11.34 -3.13 2.28
C LEU A 88 10.72 -1.75 2.05
N ARG A 89 10.72 -1.26 0.81
CA ARG A 89 10.11 0.02 0.45
C ARG A 89 8.62 0.07 0.81
N ALA A 90 7.90 -1.02 0.57
CA ALA A 90 6.49 -1.12 0.92
C ALA A 90 6.27 -1.09 2.44
N ARG A 91 7.10 -1.80 3.22
CA ARG A 91 7.07 -1.75 4.69
C ARG A 91 7.35 -0.35 5.22
N MET A 92 8.41 0.31 4.74
CA MET A 92 8.70 1.70 5.13
C MET A 92 7.56 2.66 4.76
N ALA A 93 6.91 2.47 3.61
CA ALA A 93 5.75 3.29 3.23
C ALA A 93 4.53 3.02 4.13
N ALA A 94 4.33 1.78 4.57
CA ALA A 94 3.26 1.43 5.51
C ALA A 94 3.50 2.06 6.89
N VAL A 95 4.74 2.03 7.39
CA VAL A 95 5.14 2.71 8.64
C VAL A 95 4.83 4.20 8.56
N ARG A 96 5.29 4.90 7.51
CA ARG A 96 4.98 6.33 7.31
C ARG A 96 3.49 6.64 7.25
N ARG A 97 2.68 5.77 6.62
CA ARG A 97 1.22 5.94 6.59
C ARG A 97 0.60 5.74 7.97
N SER A 98 1.13 4.80 8.76
CA SER A 98 0.65 4.56 10.12
C SER A 98 1.02 5.72 11.07
N GLU A 99 2.22 6.29 10.92
CA GLU A 99 2.66 7.47 11.69
C GLU A 99 1.83 8.71 11.34
N ALA A 100 1.62 8.99 10.06
CA ALA A 100 0.78 10.12 9.64
C ALA A 100 -0.68 9.98 10.11
N LYS A 101 -1.20 8.74 10.21
CA LYS A 101 -2.54 8.50 10.77
C LYS A 101 -2.57 8.78 12.27
N LYS A 102 -1.53 8.38 13.02
CA LYS A 102 -1.42 8.65 14.46
C LYS A 102 -1.31 10.15 14.73
N ALA A 103 -0.44 10.86 14.04
CA ALA A 103 -0.28 12.31 14.18
C ALA A 103 -1.58 13.08 13.87
N ALA A 104 -2.33 12.69 12.82
CA ALA A 104 -3.62 13.31 12.52
C ALA A 104 -4.70 13.05 13.58
N THR A 105 -4.60 11.94 14.33
CA THR A 105 -5.55 11.62 15.42
C THR A 105 -5.20 12.40 16.68
N GLU A 106 -3.92 12.71 16.90
CA GLU A 106 -3.43 13.51 18.04
C GLU A 106 -3.77 15.00 17.84
N GLU A 107 -3.61 15.55 16.63
CA GLU A 107 -3.98 16.96 16.35
C GLU A 107 -5.51 17.22 16.31
N GLU A 108 -6.33 16.22 16.00
CA GLU A 108 -7.80 16.30 16.17
C GLU A 108 -8.22 16.20 17.66
N SER A 109 -7.37 15.68 18.56
CA SER A 109 -7.66 15.61 20.00
C SER A 109 -7.22 16.86 20.78
N ASP A 110 -6.25 17.62 20.26
CA ASP A 110 -5.73 18.84 20.89
C ASP A 110 -6.53 20.10 20.51
N THR A 111 -7.39 20.01 19.48
CA THR A 111 -8.26 21.11 19.03
C THR A 111 -9.67 21.10 19.62
N MET A 112 -10.04 20.10 20.43
CA MET A 112 -11.34 20.06 21.14
C MET A 112 -11.26 20.50 22.62
N ALA A 113 -10.11 21.02 23.08
CA ALA A 113 -9.91 21.45 24.47
C ALA A 113 -10.01 22.99 24.70
N VAL A 114 -10.59 23.75 23.77
CA VAL A 114 -10.90 25.18 23.98
C VAL A 114 -12.32 25.49 23.52
N ASP A 115 -13.31 25.13 24.32
CA ASP A 115 -14.60 25.84 24.29
C ASP A 115 -15.26 25.81 25.67
N VAL A 116 -14.96 26.81 26.51
CA VAL A 116 -15.79 27.20 27.67
C VAL A 116 -15.67 28.72 27.92
N VAL A 117 -16.84 29.37 27.99
CA VAL A 117 -17.25 30.74 28.43
C VAL A 117 -16.98 31.92 27.47
N SER A 118 -17.90 32.87 27.17
CA SER A 118 -19.21 33.28 27.75
C SER A 118 -19.98 34.25 26.81
N ALA A 119 -21.33 34.24 26.90
CA ALA A 119 -22.39 35.28 26.72
C ALA A 119 -22.26 36.42 25.66
N ASP A 120 -23.30 36.92 24.95
CA ASP A 120 -24.63 37.33 25.44
C ASP A 120 -25.63 37.70 24.29
N ALA A 121 -26.93 37.57 24.62
CA ALA A 121 -28.14 38.33 24.24
C ALA A 121 -28.82 38.36 22.84
N SER A 122 -30.14 38.06 22.91
CA SER A 122 -31.30 38.62 22.16
C SER A 122 -31.64 38.03 20.78
N THR A 123 -32.88 37.66 20.41
CA THR A 123 -34.25 37.82 20.96
C THR A 123 -35.19 36.83 20.24
N GLU A 124 -36.18 36.32 20.98
CA GLU A 124 -37.50 35.77 20.63
C GLU A 124 -37.88 35.43 19.17
N SER A 125 -38.42 34.21 18.96
CA SER A 125 -39.87 34.08 18.74
C SER A 125 -40.34 32.63 18.86
N LEU A 126 -41.39 32.49 19.66
CA LEU A 126 -42.08 31.33 20.15
C LEU A 126 -43.20 30.90 19.18
N VAL A 127 -43.17 29.70 18.60
CA VAL A 127 -44.39 28.91 18.33
C VAL A 127 -44.08 27.40 18.32
N LYS A 128 -44.67 26.67 19.27
CA LYS A 128 -45.07 25.26 19.21
C LYS A 128 -46.58 25.25 19.56
N PRO A 129 -47.42 24.24 19.21
CA PRO A 129 -47.09 22.82 19.34
C PRO A 129 -47.73 21.81 18.34
N ASP A 130 -47.25 20.57 18.45
CA ASP A 130 -47.88 19.25 18.24
C ASP A 130 -48.91 18.98 17.13
N ALA A 131 -48.58 18.00 16.27
CA ALA A 131 -49.32 16.74 16.13
C ALA A 131 -48.57 15.79 15.17
N ALA A 132 -48.55 14.50 15.50
CA ALA A 132 -48.00 13.42 14.69
C ALA A 132 -48.66 13.32 13.30
N THR A 133 -47.88 12.98 12.25
CA THR A 133 -48.26 12.09 11.12
C THR A 133 -47.03 11.88 10.22
N GLU A 134 -46.83 10.62 9.80
CA GLU A 134 -45.82 10.15 8.85
C GLU A 134 -45.92 10.83 7.47
N THR A 135 -44.80 11.00 6.76
CA THR A 135 -44.54 10.53 5.37
C THR A 135 -43.35 11.30 4.77
N ALA A 136 -42.34 10.55 4.29
CA ALA A 136 -41.13 11.02 3.60
C ALA A 136 -41.46 11.84 2.32
N PRO A 137 -40.67 12.89 1.99
CA PRO A 137 -39.60 12.71 1.00
C PRO A 137 -38.44 13.72 1.17
N ASP A 138 -37.42 13.43 2.00
CA ASP A 138 -36.28 14.37 2.19
C ASP A 138 -34.90 13.68 2.30
N ALA A 139 -34.77 12.53 1.62
CA ALA A 139 -33.51 11.77 1.56
C ALA A 139 -32.72 12.00 0.26
N GLU A 140 -33.36 12.49 -0.81
CA GLU A 140 -32.72 12.63 -2.12
C GLU A 140 -31.95 13.95 -2.27
N GLN A 141 -32.43 15.07 -1.70
CA GLN A 141 -31.75 16.37 -1.83
C GLN A 141 -30.44 16.44 -1.05
N THR A 142 -30.37 15.84 0.13
CA THR A 142 -29.16 15.78 0.98
C THR A 142 -28.11 14.81 0.41
N ALA A 143 -28.54 13.76 -0.28
CA ALA A 143 -27.65 12.81 -0.96
C ALA A 143 -26.96 13.45 -2.18
N ILE A 144 -27.66 14.32 -2.92
CA ILE A 144 -27.10 15.02 -4.09
C ILE A 144 -26.03 16.04 -3.66
N GLN A 145 -26.28 16.82 -2.61
CA GLN A 145 -25.33 17.83 -2.11
C GLN A 145 -24.04 17.23 -1.52
N THR A 146 -24.10 16.06 -0.90
CA THR A 146 -22.91 15.35 -0.41
C THR A 146 -22.15 14.61 -1.53
N ALA A 147 -22.86 14.19 -2.59
CA ALA A 147 -22.26 13.58 -3.77
C ALA A 147 -21.49 14.60 -4.64
N THR A 148 -21.99 15.83 -4.79
CA THR A 148 -21.26 16.92 -5.48
C THR A 148 -19.99 17.31 -4.73
N SER A 149 -20.04 17.45 -3.40
CA SER A 149 -18.87 17.70 -2.54
C SER A 149 -17.78 16.61 -2.67
N ARG A 150 -18.19 15.33 -2.76
CA ARG A 150 -17.26 14.21 -3.00
C ARG A 150 -16.71 14.20 -4.43
N GLY A 151 -17.53 14.57 -5.42
CA GLY A 151 -17.14 14.71 -6.82
C GLY A 151 -16.09 15.80 -7.03
N GLU A 152 -16.31 16.98 -6.45
CA GLU A 152 -15.40 18.12 -6.47
C GLU A 152 -14.06 17.78 -5.79
N LYS A 153 -14.09 17.09 -4.65
CA LYS A 153 -12.86 16.64 -3.98
C LYS A 153 -12.04 15.68 -4.85
N ARG A 154 -12.69 14.83 -5.66
CA ARG A 154 -12.02 13.97 -6.65
C ARG A 154 -11.49 14.77 -7.85
N ALA A 155 -12.22 15.78 -8.32
CA ALA A 155 -11.80 16.67 -9.40
C ALA A 155 -10.53 17.45 -9.00
N ARG A 156 -10.52 18.11 -7.83
CA ARG A 156 -9.34 18.82 -7.30
C ARG A 156 -8.11 17.93 -7.17
N ARG A 157 -8.29 16.66 -6.77
CA ARG A 157 -7.18 15.68 -6.71
C ARG A 157 -6.63 15.32 -8.08
N ARG A 158 -7.49 15.23 -9.12
CA ARG A 158 -7.07 14.98 -10.50
C ARG A 158 -6.32 16.18 -11.07
N GLU A 159 -6.82 17.39 -10.87
CA GLU A 159 -6.16 18.63 -11.27
C GLU A 159 -4.81 18.79 -10.59
N ALA A 160 -4.73 18.59 -9.27
CA ALA A 160 -3.47 18.63 -8.54
C ALA A 160 -2.46 17.57 -9.05
N ALA A 161 -2.94 16.39 -9.45
CA ALA A 161 -2.08 15.37 -10.06
C ALA A 161 -1.60 15.77 -11.47
N GLN A 162 -2.45 16.40 -12.28
CA GLN A 162 -2.07 16.94 -13.59
C GLN A 162 -1.06 18.08 -13.45
N ALA A 163 -1.28 19.03 -12.53
CA ALA A 163 -0.35 20.12 -12.23
C ALA A 163 1.04 19.57 -11.82
N ARG A 164 1.09 18.54 -10.96
CA ARG A 164 2.35 17.86 -10.59
C ARG A 164 3.04 17.21 -11.78
N ARG A 165 2.30 16.64 -12.73
CA ARG A 165 2.86 16.05 -13.95
C ARG A 165 3.45 17.13 -14.86
N LEU A 166 2.73 18.24 -15.07
CA LEU A 166 3.20 19.37 -15.86
C LEU A 166 4.47 19.99 -15.25
N LEU A 167 4.51 20.20 -13.94
CA LEU A 167 5.69 20.74 -13.26
C LEU A 167 6.90 19.82 -13.41
N LYS A 168 6.71 18.50 -13.25
CA LYS A 168 7.79 17.52 -13.50
C LYS A 168 8.27 17.54 -14.94
N HIS A 169 7.36 17.67 -15.91
CA HIS A 169 7.69 17.74 -17.32
C HIS A 169 8.50 19.00 -17.63
N ARG A 170 8.04 20.17 -17.15
CA ARG A 170 8.76 21.44 -17.26
C ARG A 170 10.17 21.35 -16.68
N LYS A 171 10.31 20.81 -15.47
CA LYS A 171 11.63 20.63 -14.83
C LYS A 171 12.56 19.69 -15.61
N ARG A 172 12.02 18.71 -16.33
CA ARG A 172 12.82 17.83 -17.22
C ARG A 172 13.29 18.58 -18.46
N LEU A 173 12.44 19.42 -19.05
CA LEU A 173 12.82 20.28 -20.17
C LEU A 173 13.88 21.30 -19.74
N GLU A 174 13.73 21.94 -18.58
CA GLU A 174 14.74 22.88 -18.05
C GLU A 174 16.10 22.22 -17.84
N ARG A 175 16.15 20.95 -17.38
CA ARG A 175 17.40 20.19 -17.30
C ARG A 175 18.00 19.93 -18.67
N ARG A 176 17.18 19.49 -19.63
CA ARG A 176 17.63 19.20 -21.00
C ARG A 176 18.16 20.46 -21.69
N ASN A 177 17.49 21.61 -21.50
CA ASN A 177 17.93 22.89 -22.04
C ASN A 177 19.22 23.38 -21.35
N ARG A 178 19.36 23.17 -20.04
CA ARG A 178 20.62 23.47 -19.33
C ARG A 178 21.77 22.64 -19.91
N ASP A 179 21.57 21.33 -20.06
CA ASP A 179 22.58 20.42 -20.61
C ASP A 179 22.93 20.80 -22.07
N GLN A 180 21.98 21.30 -22.87
CA GLN A 180 22.25 21.83 -24.21
C GLN A 180 23.03 23.16 -24.18
N SER A 181 22.67 24.09 -23.29
CA SER A 181 23.36 25.38 -23.18
C SER A 181 24.82 25.25 -22.72
N CYS A 182 25.15 24.20 -21.95
CA CYS A 182 26.53 23.89 -21.56
C CYS A 182 27.37 23.32 -22.70
N VAL A 183 26.75 22.69 -23.70
CA VAL A 183 27.46 22.14 -24.88
C VAL A 183 27.69 23.22 -25.93
N GLU A 184 26.83 24.24 -25.99
CA GLU A 184 26.87 25.32 -26.98
C GLU A 184 27.80 26.48 -26.56
N SER A 185 28.25 26.52 -25.31
CA SER A 185 29.22 27.51 -24.80
C SER A 185 30.69 27.06 -24.89
N ASP A 186 30.94 25.84 -25.38
CA ASP A 186 32.29 25.26 -25.58
C ASP A 186 32.68 25.13 -27.07
N ILE A 187 31.99 25.84 -27.97
CA ILE A 187 32.38 25.94 -29.39
C ILE A 187 33.06 27.31 -29.62
N PRO A 188 34.39 27.37 -29.86
CA PRO A 188 35.10 28.61 -30.17
C PRO A 188 34.71 29.18 -31.55
#